data_AF-A0A4Z0GRW4-F1
#
_entry.id   AF-A0A4Z0GRW4-F1
#
_cell.length_a   1.000
_cell.length_b   1.000
_cell.length_c   1.000
_cell.angle_alpha   90.00
_cell.angle_beta   90.00
_cell.angle_gamma   90.00
#
_symmetry.space_group_name_H-M   'P 1'
#
loop_
_entity.id
_entity.type
_entity.pdbx_description
1 polymer ?
#
loop_
_entity_poly.entity_id
_entity_poly.type
_entity_poly.pdbx_seq_one_letter_code
_entity_poly.pdbx_strand_id
1 'polypeptide(L)'
;MPKVSEEHFIRRRAQILEAAKKVFSRKGYEPVTMQDIVEESGMSRGGVYQYFSSTEEMMRALMEENTSKFEEYVESLIKTNEKIWDALQSYLHEVESEAEDPFSMAAYEYFVTGWRTEERQNYMSWRYGNGQKIFLRLFEEGVRRGEFVPRQSLEAITRFFINVNDGIALEATLLNGKQIGVAEQIQSLKFYLKEVLSIKD
;
A
#
# COMPACT_ATOMS: atom_id res chain seq x y z
N MET A 1 0.00 39.22 1.89
CA MET A 1 -0.07 37.80 2.32
C MET A 1 1.28 37.17 2.02
N PRO A 2 2.01 36.57 2.98
CA PRO A 2 3.23 35.86 2.64
C PRO A 2 2.84 34.62 1.83
N LYS A 3 3.42 34.45 0.63
CA LYS A 3 3.39 33.19 -0.12
C LYS A 3 4.10 32.17 0.76
N VAL A 4 3.34 31.34 1.48
CA VAL A 4 3.89 30.08 1.98
C VAL A 4 4.40 29.36 0.73
N SER A 5 5.72 29.09 0.66
CA SER A 5 6.27 28.39 -0.50
C SER A 5 5.63 27.01 -0.58
N GLU A 6 5.44 26.52 -1.81
CA GLU A 6 4.92 25.18 -2.06
C GLU A 6 5.70 24.12 -1.28
N GLU A 7 7.03 24.28 -1.19
CA GLU A 7 7.91 23.45 -0.36
C GLU A 7 7.55 23.47 1.14
N HIS A 8 7.18 24.62 1.70
CA HIS A 8 6.78 24.70 3.10
C HIS A 8 5.42 24.00 3.30
N PHE A 9 4.49 24.15 2.36
CA PHE A 9 3.19 23.47 2.41
C PHE A 9 3.37 21.95 2.36
N ILE A 10 4.15 21.43 1.41
CA ILE A 10 4.44 19.99 1.27
C ILE A 10 5.08 19.45 2.55
N ARG A 11 6.06 20.16 3.11
CA ARG A 11 6.76 19.74 4.33
C ARG A 11 5.83 19.65 5.54
N ARG A 12 4.90 20.61 5.70
CA ARG A 12 3.93 20.60 6.80
C ARG A 12 2.89 19.51 6.62
N ARG A 13 2.42 19.29 5.40
CA ARG A 13 1.51 18.18 5.08
C ARG A 13 2.15 16.83 5.43
N ALA A 14 3.39 16.61 5.03
CA ALA A 14 4.16 15.41 5.36
C ALA A 14 4.36 15.25 6.87
N GLN A 15 4.70 16.33 7.60
CA GLN A 15 4.83 16.30 9.07
C GLN A 15 3.53 15.82 9.75
N ILE A 16 2.37 16.27 9.27
CA ILE A 16 1.07 15.86 9.82
C ILE A 16 0.79 14.39 9.51
N LEU A 17 1.06 13.93 8.29
CA LEU A 17 0.84 12.53 7.91
C LEU A 17 1.77 11.57 8.67
N GLU A 18 3.02 11.95 8.91
CA GLU A 18 3.94 11.18 9.76
C GLU A 18 3.42 11.06 11.20
N ALA A 19 2.87 12.14 11.76
CA ALA A 19 2.22 12.11 13.06
C ALA A 19 0.98 11.21 13.06
N ALA A 20 0.14 11.32 12.02
CA ALA A 20 -1.03 10.47 11.84
C ALA A 20 -0.64 8.99 11.75
N LYS A 21 0.36 8.63 10.92
CA LYS A 21 0.87 7.25 10.78
C LYS A 21 1.28 6.68 12.14
N LYS A 22 2.01 7.44 12.95
CA LYS A 22 2.42 7.03 14.31
C LYS A 22 1.24 6.81 15.25
N VAL A 23 0.26 7.71 15.25
CA VAL A 23 -0.93 7.58 16.11
C VAL A 23 -1.76 6.37 15.69
N PHE A 24 -2.02 6.19 14.39
CA PHE A 24 -2.73 5.04 13.84
C PHE A 24 -2.02 3.72 14.17
N SER A 25 -0.69 3.69 14.01
CA SER A 25 0.14 2.51 14.33
C SER A 25 0.03 2.09 15.81
N ARG A 26 -0.22 3.03 16.73
CA ARG A 26 -0.33 2.74 18.17
C ARG A 26 -1.76 2.43 18.63
N LYS A 27 -2.76 3.06 18.02
CA LYS A 27 -4.14 3.05 18.51
C LYS A 27 -5.12 2.28 17.62
N GLY A 28 -4.71 1.85 16.42
CA GLY A 28 -5.64 1.45 15.37
C GLY A 28 -6.25 2.67 14.68
N TYR A 29 -7.31 2.48 13.91
CA TYR A 29 -7.98 3.56 13.17
C TYR A 29 -9.14 4.17 13.97
N GLU A 30 -10.07 3.36 14.48
CA GLU A 30 -11.36 3.85 14.98
C GLU A 30 -11.28 4.75 16.24
N PRO A 31 -10.38 4.53 17.22
CA PRO A 31 -10.32 5.39 18.40
C PRO A 31 -9.51 6.68 18.19
N VAL A 32 -8.91 6.89 17.02
CA VAL A 32 -8.04 8.05 16.75
C VAL A 32 -8.86 9.31 16.50
N THR A 33 -8.46 10.41 17.14
CA THR A 33 -9.08 11.72 16.98
C THR A 33 -8.14 12.73 16.33
N MET A 34 -8.71 13.82 15.80
CA MET A 34 -7.91 14.96 15.33
C MET A 34 -7.02 15.55 16.43
N GLN A 35 -7.48 15.50 17.69
CA GLN A 35 -6.71 16.02 18.82
C GLN A 35 -5.44 15.20 19.07
N ASP A 36 -5.52 13.87 18.95
CA ASP A 36 -4.35 13.00 19.09
C ASP A 36 -3.26 13.35 18.07
N ILE A 37 -3.66 13.64 16.82
CA ILE A 37 -2.73 13.97 15.74
C ILE A 37 -2.17 15.38 15.90
N VAL A 38 -2.97 16.34 16.38
CA VAL A 38 -2.49 17.67 16.75
C VAL A 38 -1.38 17.57 17.80
N GLU A 39 -1.60 16.77 18.85
CA GLU A 39 -0.61 16.56 19.92
C GLU A 39 0.66 15.88 19.41
N GLU A 40 0.54 14.81 18.61
CA GLU A 40 1.69 14.10 18.04
C GLU A 40 2.48 14.98 17.05
N SER A 41 1.80 15.80 16.25
CA SER A 41 2.43 16.60 15.20
C SER A 41 3.29 17.75 15.73
N GLY A 42 3.03 18.20 16.96
CA GLY A 42 3.62 19.43 17.52
C GLY A 42 3.17 20.72 16.81
N MET A 43 2.12 20.66 15.98
CA MET A 43 1.53 21.81 15.29
C MET A 43 0.32 22.36 16.07
N SER A 44 -0.05 23.61 15.80
CA SER A 44 -1.29 24.15 16.36
C SER A 44 -2.51 23.46 15.74
N ARG A 45 -3.63 23.43 16.46
CA ARG A 45 -4.91 22.92 15.95
C ARG A 45 -5.27 23.54 14.61
N GLY A 46 -5.30 24.87 14.52
CA GLY A 46 -5.58 25.56 13.25
C GLY A 46 -4.58 25.24 12.14
N GLY A 47 -3.32 24.97 12.50
CA GLY A 47 -2.28 24.53 11.57
C GLY A 47 -2.52 23.14 10.99
N VAL A 48 -3.06 22.19 11.76
CA VAL A 48 -3.42 20.85 11.24
C VAL A 48 -4.70 20.91 10.39
N TYR A 49 -5.73 21.59 10.89
CA TYR A 49 -7.01 21.75 10.20
C TYR A 49 -6.91 22.54 8.89
N GLN A 50 -5.79 23.24 8.64
CA GLN A 50 -5.51 23.86 7.35
C GLN A 50 -5.22 22.83 6.25
N TYR A 51 -4.69 21.66 6.59
CA TYR A 51 -4.28 20.63 5.62
C TYR A 51 -5.26 19.45 5.56
N PHE A 52 -5.88 19.11 6.69
CA PHE A 52 -6.76 17.95 6.80
C PHE A 52 -7.96 18.26 7.68
N SER A 53 -9.13 17.94 7.18
CA SER A 53 -10.42 18.14 7.85
C SER A 53 -10.79 16.99 8.79
N SER A 54 -10.23 15.80 8.58
CA SER A 54 -10.57 14.59 9.33
C SER A 54 -9.43 13.57 9.38
N THR A 55 -9.53 12.62 10.32
CA THR A 55 -8.66 11.44 10.40
C THR A 55 -8.84 10.51 9.20
N GLU A 56 -10.05 10.45 8.65
CA GLU A 56 -10.36 9.69 7.43
C GLU A 56 -9.61 10.23 6.22
N GLU A 57 -9.57 11.56 6.04
CA GLU A 57 -8.78 12.20 4.98
C GLU A 57 -7.29 11.88 5.09
N MET A 58 -6.74 11.86 6.32
CA MET A 58 -5.35 11.50 6.56
C MET A 58 -5.07 10.02 6.31
N MET A 59 -5.98 9.13 6.70
CA MET A 59 -5.87 7.69 6.44
C MET A 59 -5.85 7.42 4.93
N ARG A 60 -6.79 8.02 4.17
CA ARG A 60 -6.81 7.92 2.71
C ARG A 60 -5.54 8.48 2.08
N ALA A 61 -5.06 9.63 2.54
CA ALA A 61 -3.83 10.24 2.04
C ALA A 61 -2.60 9.35 2.26
N LEU A 62 -2.42 8.77 3.45
CA LEU A 62 -1.32 7.84 3.73
C LEU A 62 -1.35 6.63 2.81
N MET A 63 -2.54 6.06 2.66
CA MET A 63 -2.76 4.88 1.83
C MET A 63 -2.56 5.19 0.32
N GLU A 64 -2.97 6.37 -0.15
CA GLU A 64 -2.76 6.84 -1.52
C GLU A 64 -1.29 7.15 -1.81
N GLU A 65 -0.55 7.74 -0.86
CA GLU A 65 0.89 7.98 -1.02
C GLU A 65 1.67 6.69 -1.27
N ASN A 66 1.33 5.60 -0.58
CA ASN A 66 1.95 4.29 -0.84
C ASN A 66 1.61 3.77 -2.24
N THR A 67 0.37 3.91 -2.68
CA THR A 67 -0.05 3.49 -4.03
C THR A 67 0.64 4.32 -5.11
N SER A 68 0.73 5.65 -4.94
CA SER A 68 1.41 6.55 -5.88
C SER A 68 2.91 6.27 -5.96
N LYS A 69 3.59 6.05 -4.83
CA LYS A 69 5.01 5.66 -4.82
C LYS A 69 5.26 4.36 -5.59
N PHE A 70 4.38 3.38 -5.40
CA PHE A 70 4.49 2.11 -6.11
C PHE A 70 4.21 2.29 -7.62
N GLU A 71 3.23 3.11 -7.99
CA GLU A 71 2.98 3.44 -9.40
C GLU A 71 4.18 4.15 -10.04
N GLU A 72 4.76 5.14 -9.37
CA GLU A 72 5.98 5.83 -9.82
C GLU A 72 7.15 4.86 -9.98
N TYR A 73 7.31 3.92 -9.04
CA TYR A 73 8.32 2.86 -9.12
C TYR A 73 8.10 1.98 -10.36
N VAL A 74 6.88 1.49 -10.58
CA VAL A 74 6.54 0.70 -11.79
C VAL A 74 6.79 1.50 -13.06
N GLU A 75 6.41 2.78 -13.10
CA GLU A 75 6.68 3.64 -14.26
C GLU A 75 8.16 3.88 -14.51
N SER A 76 8.96 4.00 -13.45
CA SER A 76 10.41 4.11 -13.57
C SER A 76 11.00 2.81 -14.12
N LEU A 77 10.58 1.66 -13.59
CA LEU A 77 11.02 0.34 -14.00
C LEU A 77 10.75 0.08 -15.49
N ILE A 78 9.54 0.41 -15.95
CA ILE A 78 9.13 0.29 -17.36
C ILE A 78 10.05 1.09 -18.30
N LYS A 79 10.66 2.18 -17.82
CA LYS A 79 11.60 3.01 -18.59
C LYS A 79 13.04 2.48 -18.57
N THR A 80 13.35 1.54 -17.69
CA THR A 80 14.66 0.87 -17.61
C THR A 80 14.66 -0.46 -18.35
N ASN A 81 15.84 -1.08 -18.46
CA ASN A 81 16.02 -2.43 -18.99
C ASN A 81 16.18 -3.49 -17.88
N GLU A 82 15.79 -3.17 -16.64
CA GLU A 82 15.75 -4.13 -15.54
C GLU A 82 14.68 -5.19 -15.79
N LYS A 83 14.91 -6.43 -15.35
CA LYS A 83 13.90 -7.50 -15.50
C LYS A 83 12.71 -7.20 -14.62
N ILE A 84 11.51 -7.36 -15.16
CA ILE A 84 10.25 -7.22 -14.41
C ILE A 84 10.18 -8.25 -13.29
N TRP A 85 10.72 -9.45 -13.51
CA TRP A 85 10.81 -10.46 -12.46
C TRP A 85 11.64 -10.01 -11.25
N ASP A 86 12.77 -9.35 -11.48
CA ASP A 86 13.63 -8.88 -10.39
C ASP A 86 12.92 -7.80 -9.56
N ALA A 87 12.20 -6.88 -10.21
CA ALA A 87 11.41 -5.89 -9.52
C ALA A 87 10.26 -6.49 -8.70
N LEU A 88 9.61 -7.54 -9.21
CA LEU A 88 8.58 -8.27 -8.48
C LEU A 88 9.17 -9.01 -7.26
N GLN A 89 10.37 -9.57 -7.39
CA GLN A 89 11.08 -10.16 -6.25
C GLN A 89 11.42 -9.11 -5.19
N SER A 90 11.86 -7.91 -5.59
CA SER A 90 12.14 -6.80 -4.67
C SER A 90 10.87 -6.35 -3.95
N TYR A 91 9.75 -6.18 -4.67
CA TYR A 91 8.46 -5.86 -4.07
C TYR A 91 8.04 -6.92 -3.02
N LEU A 92 8.14 -8.21 -3.37
CA LEU A 92 7.79 -9.29 -2.44
C LEU A 92 8.70 -9.36 -1.21
N HIS A 93 9.95 -8.92 -1.33
CA HIS A 93 10.86 -8.81 -0.20
C HIS A 93 10.50 -7.62 0.71
N GLU A 94 10.07 -6.50 0.13
CA GLU A 94 9.57 -5.36 0.89
C GLU A 94 8.31 -5.75 1.68
N VAL A 95 7.36 -6.44 1.05
CA VAL A 95 6.17 -7.00 1.73
C VAL A 95 6.56 -7.92 2.89
N GLU A 96 7.54 -8.79 2.69
CA GLU A 96 8.05 -9.65 3.76
C GLU A 96 8.63 -8.83 4.93
N SER A 97 9.37 -7.76 4.63
CA SER A 97 9.99 -6.89 5.64
C SER A 97 8.99 -5.99 6.37
N GLU A 98 7.89 -5.61 5.70
CA GLU A 98 6.84 -4.74 6.22
C GLU A 98 5.63 -5.50 6.76
N ALA A 99 5.67 -6.84 6.74
CA ALA A 99 4.57 -7.68 7.21
C ALA A 99 4.17 -7.40 8.67
N GLU A 100 5.09 -6.84 9.45
CA GLU A 100 4.87 -6.44 10.85
C GLU A 100 4.69 -4.92 11.03
N ASP A 101 4.53 -4.11 9.95
CA ASP A 101 4.24 -2.67 10.07
C ASP A 101 2.90 -2.48 10.81
N PRO A 102 2.90 -1.90 12.03
CA PRO A 102 1.67 -1.72 12.80
C PRO A 102 0.65 -0.80 12.10
N PHE A 103 1.09 0.03 11.16
CA PHE A 103 0.19 0.84 10.34
C PHE A 103 -0.72 -0.02 9.45
N SER A 104 -0.24 -1.17 8.98
CA SER A 104 -1.03 -2.10 8.15
C SER A 104 -2.31 -2.52 8.88
N MET A 105 -2.25 -2.74 10.20
CA MET A 105 -3.43 -3.08 11.00
C MET A 105 -4.50 -1.99 10.94
N ALA A 106 -4.08 -0.73 11.10
CA ALA A 106 -5.01 0.41 11.09
C ALA A 106 -5.65 0.58 9.71
N ALA A 107 -4.91 0.35 8.63
CA ALA A 107 -5.46 0.34 7.28
C ALA A 107 -6.48 -0.80 7.07
N TYR A 108 -6.18 -2.02 7.55
CA TYR A 108 -7.13 -3.13 7.50
C TYR A 108 -8.38 -2.88 8.34
N GLU A 109 -8.24 -2.30 9.53
CA GLU A 109 -9.37 -1.90 10.37
C GLU A 109 -10.29 -0.92 9.62
N TYR A 110 -9.72 0.09 8.97
CA TYR A 110 -10.47 1.05 8.15
C TYR A 110 -11.27 0.34 7.03
N PHE A 111 -10.70 -0.65 6.37
CA PHE A 111 -11.37 -1.42 5.32
C PHE A 111 -12.46 -2.35 5.86
N VAL A 112 -12.14 -3.10 6.92
CA VAL A 112 -13.02 -4.10 7.55
C VAL A 112 -14.16 -3.46 8.33
N THR A 113 -14.07 -2.20 8.76
CA THR A 113 -15.22 -1.47 9.30
C THR A 113 -16.00 -0.75 8.21
N GLY A 114 -15.33 -0.39 7.11
CA GLY A 114 -15.87 0.37 5.99
C GLY A 114 -16.93 -0.33 5.15
N TRP A 115 -17.08 -1.65 5.21
CA TRP A 115 -18.16 -2.35 4.49
C TRP A 115 -19.56 -1.90 4.92
N ARG A 116 -19.70 -1.18 6.04
CA ARG A 116 -20.99 -0.69 6.56
C ARG A 116 -21.46 0.61 5.92
N THR A 117 -20.61 1.32 5.17
CA THR A 117 -20.95 2.61 4.57
C THR A 117 -20.66 2.62 3.07
N GLU A 118 -21.58 3.18 2.29
CA GLU A 118 -21.44 3.28 0.83
C GLU A 118 -20.21 4.11 0.44
N GLU A 119 -19.92 5.17 1.18
CA GLU A 119 -18.76 6.02 0.93
C GLU A 119 -17.44 5.23 1.01
N ARG A 120 -17.24 4.45 2.08
CA ARG A 120 -16.03 3.65 2.25
C ARG A 120 -16.00 2.48 1.26
N GLN A 121 -17.13 1.85 0.95
CA GLN A 121 -17.21 0.83 -0.11
C GLN A 121 -16.79 1.37 -1.49
N ASN A 122 -17.24 2.59 -1.83
CA ASN A 122 -16.87 3.25 -3.09
C ASN A 122 -15.37 3.57 -3.13
N TYR A 123 -14.82 4.09 -2.02
CA TYR A 123 -13.38 4.31 -1.89
C TYR A 123 -12.59 3.00 -2.05
N MET A 124 -13.04 1.92 -1.41
CA MET A 124 -12.40 0.61 -1.53
C MET A 124 -12.44 0.05 -2.94
N SER A 125 -13.57 0.20 -3.63
CA SER A 125 -13.72 -0.24 -5.01
C SER A 125 -12.76 0.51 -5.93
N TRP A 126 -12.64 1.83 -5.75
CA TRP A 126 -11.69 2.67 -6.48
C TRP A 126 -10.23 2.26 -6.20
N ARG A 127 -9.88 2.11 -4.91
CA ARG A 127 -8.53 1.74 -4.47
C ARG A 127 -8.11 0.38 -5.01
N TYR A 128 -8.99 -0.61 -4.89
CA TYR A 128 -8.78 -1.95 -5.41
C TYR A 128 -8.58 -1.93 -6.93
N GLY A 129 -9.41 -1.18 -7.66
CA GLY A 129 -9.26 -1.02 -9.10
C GLY A 129 -7.94 -0.37 -9.51
N ASN A 130 -7.44 0.61 -8.76
CA ASN A 130 -6.15 1.24 -9.04
C ASN A 130 -4.97 0.32 -8.75
N GLY A 131 -4.98 -0.36 -7.59
CA GLY A 131 -3.96 -1.37 -7.27
C GLY A 131 -3.87 -2.46 -8.34
N GLN A 132 -5.02 -2.96 -8.79
CA GLN A 132 -5.09 -3.92 -9.90
C GLN A 132 -4.46 -3.40 -11.19
N LYS A 133 -4.75 -2.16 -11.58
CA LYS A 133 -4.18 -1.58 -12.81
C LYS A 133 -2.67 -1.51 -12.77
N ILE A 134 -2.09 -1.16 -11.61
CA ILE A 134 -0.63 -1.03 -11.48
C ILE A 134 0.04 -2.41 -11.65
N PHE A 135 -0.43 -3.44 -10.94
CA PHE A 135 0.13 -4.80 -11.08
C PHE A 135 -0.15 -5.41 -12.45
N LEU A 136 -1.33 -5.18 -13.02
CA LEU A 136 -1.65 -5.67 -14.36
C LEU A 136 -0.69 -5.07 -15.39
N ARG A 137 -0.45 -3.75 -15.35
CA ARG A 137 0.53 -3.06 -16.21
C ARG A 137 1.94 -3.65 -16.06
N LEU A 138 2.34 -3.98 -14.83
CA LEU A 138 3.63 -4.60 -14.55
C LEU A 138 3.74 -5.99 -15.21
N PHE A 139 2.72 -6.84 -15.08
CA PHE A 139 2.70 -8.16 -15.72
C PHE A 139 2.61 -8.08 -17.25
N GLU A 140 1.80 -7.16 -17.78
CA GLU A 140 1.70 -6.88 -19.22
C GLU A 140 3.05 -6.46 -19.79
N GLU A 141 3.81 -5.63 -19.07
CA GLU A 141 5.14 -5.23 -19.48
C GLU A 141 6.09 -6.43 -19.57
N GLY A 142 6.06 -7.34 -18.60
CA GLY A 142 6.89 -8.54 -18.65
C GLY A 142 6.53 -9.46 -19.83
N VAL A 143 5.25 -9.54 -20.20
CA VAL A 143 4.83 -10.22 -21.45
C VAL A 143 5.35 -9.48 -22.68
N ARG A 144 5.22 -8.15 -22.72
CA ARG A 144 5.69 -7.31 -23.84
C ARG A 144 7.19 -7.44 -24.07
N ARG A 145 7.97 -7.58 -23.00
CA ARG A 145 9.43 -7.81 -23.03
C ARG A 145 9.81 -9.26 -23.36
N GLY A 146 8.84 -10.17 -23.42
CA GLY A 146 9.07 -11.60 -23.63
C GLY A 146 9.67 -12.31 -22.42
N GLU A 147 9.63 -11.67 -21.24
CA GLU A 147 10.05 -12.27 -19.97
C GLU A 147 9.02 -13.30 -19.47
N PHE A 148 7.73 -13.04 -19.73
CA PHE A 148 6.61 -13.85 -19.25
C PHE A 148 5.82 -14.48 -20.42
N VAL A 149 5.47 -15.75 -20.25
CA VAL A 149 4.54 -16.49 -21.11
C VAL A 149 3.42 -17.06 -20.22
N PRO A 150 2.37 -16.26 -19.95
CA PRO A 150 1.37 -16.61 -18.95
C PRO A 150 0.53 -17.81 -19.39
N ARG A 151 0.33 -18.76 -18.48
CA ARG A 151 -0.52 -19.96 -18.66
C ARG A 151 -1.98 -19.72 -18.28
N GLN A 152 -2.28 -18.55 -17.72
CA GLN A 152 -3.60 -18.08 -17.31
C GLN A 152 -3.78 -16.63 -17.74
N SER A 153 -4.98 -16.07 -17.58
CA SER A 153 -5.18 -14.64 -17.88
C SER A 153 -4.41 -13.77 -16.88
N LEU A 154 -3.86 -12.66 -17.34
CA LEU A 154 -3.12 -11.73 -16.48
C LEU A 154 -4.02 -11.12 -15.41
N GLU A 155 -5.31 -10.93 -15.69
CA GLU A 155 -6.29 -10.43 -14.71
C GLU A 155 -6.51 -11.43 -13.57
N ALA A 156 -6.57 -12.73 -13.89
CA ALA A 156 -6.71 -13.78 -12.88
C ALA A 156 -5.45 -13.87 -12.00
N ILE A 157 -4.28 -13.84 -12.64
CA ILE A 157 -2.98 -13.82 -11.94
C ILE A 157 -2.88 -12.59 -11.03
N THR A 158 -3.26 -11.41 -11.53
CA THR A 158 -3.23 -10.14 -10.77
C THR A 158 -4.15 -10.19 -9.56
N ARG A 159 -5.41 -10.65 -9.74
CA ARG A 159 -6.37 -10.79 -8.63
C ARG A 159 -5.87 -11.75 -7.55
N PHE A 160 -5.36 -12.91 -7.97
CA PHE A 160 -4.85 -13.90 -7.05
C PHE A 160 -3.61 -13.39 -6.30
N PHE A 161 -2.68 -12.76 -7.02
CA PHE A 161 -1.48 -12.14 -6.44
C PHE A 161 -1.83 -11.13 -5.35
N ILE A 162 -2.73 -10.17 -5.65
CA ILE A 162 -3.15 -9.16 -4.67
C ILE A 162 -3.84 -9.80 -3.47
N ASN A 163 -4.70 -10.80 -3.69
CA ASN A 163 -5.41 -11.46 -2.60
C ASN A 163 -4.45 -12.22 -1.65
N VAL A 164 -3.47 -12.94 -2.19
CA VAL A 164 -2.47 -13.65 -1.38
C VAL A 164 -1.57 -12.65 -0.65
N ASN A 165 -1.15 -11.59 -1.34
CA ASN A 165 -0.33 -10.53 -0.75
C ASN A 165 -1.01 -9.85 0.45
N ASP A 166 -2.28 -9.45 0.28
CA ASP A 166 -3.07 -8.85 1.35
C ASP A 166 -3.34 -9.85 2.48
N GLY A 167 -3.54 -11.13 2.15
CA GLY A 167 -3.74 -12.20 3.13
C GLY A 167 -2.52 -12.41 4.02
N ILE A 168 -1.31 -12.47 3.43
CA ILE A 168 -0.05 -12.63 4.16
C ILE A 168 0.13 -11.47 5.15
N ALA A 169 -0.03 -10.23 4.68
CA ALA A 169 0.17 -9.04 5.51
C ALA A 169 -0.89 -8.93 6.63
N LEU A 170 -2.16 -9.22 6.34
CA LEU A 170 -3.22 -9.24 7.34
C LEU A 170 -2.97 -10.32 8.40
N GLU A 171 -2.60 -11.53 8.00
CA GLU A 171 -2.32 -12.63 8.93
C GLU A 171 -1.10 -12.31 9.82
N ALA A 172 0.01 -11.85 9.22
CA ALA A 172 1.22 -11.34 9.89
C ALA A 172 0.88 -10.36 11.00
N THR A 173 0.03 -9.40 10.69
CA THR A 173 -0.41 -8.37 11.63
C THR A 173 -1.30 -8.95 12.73
N LEU A 174 -2.31 -9.77 12.40
CA LEU A 174 -3.28 -10.31 13.36
C LEU A 174 -2.65 -11.24 14.40
N LEU A 175 -1.62 -12.01 14.03
CA LEU A 175 -0.97 -12.97 14.94
C LEU A 175 0.38 -12.47 15.48
N ASN A 176 0.70 -11.18 15.30
CA ASN A 176 1.97 -10.56 15.74
C ASN A 176 3.21 -11.32 15.26
N GLY A 177 3.24 -11.74 13.99
CA GLY A 177 4.35 -12.46 13.37
C GLY A 177 4.64 -13.86 13.94
N LYS A 178 3.97 -14.27 15.02
CA LYS A 178 4.21 -15.57 15.65
C LYS A 178 3.54 -16.67 14.84
N GLN A 179 4.35 -17.62 14.36
CA GLN A 179 3.92 -18.91 13.78
C GLN A 179 3.39 -18.90 12.34
N ILE A 180 3.55 -17.82 11.58
CA ILE A 180 2.83 -17.67 10.29
C ILE A 180 3.68 -18.02 9.07
N GLY A 181 5.00 -18.12 9.24
CA GLY A 181 5.90 -18.47 8.14
C GLY A 181 5.76 -17.53 6.94
N VAL A 182 5.81 -16.20 7.18
CA VAL A 182 5.66 -15.17 6.14
C VAL A 182 6.64 -15.44 4.99
N ALA A 183 7.90 -15.76 5.31
CA ALA A 183 8.92 -16.13 4.34
C ALA A 183 8.47 -17.34 3.49
N GLU A 184 7.95 -18.40 4.11
CA GLU A 184 7.45 -19.60 3.44
C GLU A 184 6.25 -19.32 2.52
N GLN A 185 5.33 -18.44 2.94
CA GLN A 185 4.20 -18.00 2.12
C GLN A 185 4.66 -17.18 0.92
N ILE A 186 5.61 -16.24 1.12
CA ILE A 186 6.20 -15.45 0.03
C ILE A 186 6.96 -16.33 -0.94
N GLN A 187 7.70 -17.35 -0.47
CA GLN A 187 8.35 -18.33 -1.35
C GLN A 187 7.33 -19.15 -2.15
N SER A 188 6.22 -19.54 -1.52
CA SER A 188 5.13 -20.23 -2.21
C SER A 188 4.50 -19.35 -3.30
N LEU A 189 4.30 -18.06 -3.02
CA LEU A 189 3.81 -17.09 -3.99
C LEU A 189 4.81 -16.89 -5.15
N LYS A 190 6.11 -16.80 -4.86
CA LYS A 190 7.18 -16.73 -5.88
C LYS A 190 7.16 -17.97 -6.79
N PHE A 191 7.02 -19.16 -6.21
CA PHE A 191 6.91 -20.41 -6.97
C PHE A 191 5.68 -20.41 -7.89
N TYR A 192 4.50 -20.05 -7.35
CA TYR A 192 3.29 -19.91 -8.14
C TYR A 192 3.46 -18.94 -9.31
N LEU A 193 4.05 -17.76 -9.05
CA LEU A 193 4.27 -16.75 -10.09
C LEU A 193 5.23 -17.24 -11.18
N LYS A 194 6.35 -17.88 -10.81
CA LYS A 194 7.28 -18.49 -11.77
C LYS A 194 6.57 -19.48 -12.70
N GLU A 195 5.75 -20.36 -12.14
CA GLU A 195 5.03 -21.37 -12.91
C GLU A 195 3.93 -20.80 -13.79
N VAL A 196 3.11 -19.88 -13.25
CA VAL A 196 1.96 -19.34 -13.98
C VAL A 196 2.40 -18.35 -15.07
N LEU A 197 3.51 -17.63 -14.86
CA LEU A 197 4.09 -16.71 -15.84
C LEU A 197 5.13 -17.40 -16.75
N SER A 198 5.42 -18.70 -16.56
CA SER A 198 6.45 -19.47 -17.27
C SER A 198 7.79 -18.72 -17.40
N ILE A 199 8.27 -18.16 -16.29
CA ILE A 199 9.49 -17.34 -16.25
C ILE A 199 10.68 -18.24 -16.54
N LYS A 200 11.51 -17.85 -17.51
CA LYS A 200 12.77 -18.56 -17.80
C LYS A 200 13.86 -18.04 -16.87
N ASP A 201 14.63 -18.96 -16.30
CA ASP A 201 15.82 -18.62 -15.50
C ASP A 201 16.89 -17.89 -16.36
#